data_AF-A0A662RSA2-F1
#
_entry.id   AF-A0A662RSA2-F1
#
_cell.length_a   1.000
_cell.length_b   1.000
_cell.length_c   1.000
_cell.angle_alpha   90.00
_cell.angle_beta   90.00
_cell.angle_gamma   90.00
#
_symmetry.space_group_name_H-M   'P 1'
#
loop_
_entity.id
_entity.type
_entity.pdbx_description
1 polymer ?
#
loop_
_entity_poly.entity_id
_entity_poly.type
_entity_poly.pdbx_seq_one_letter_code
_entity_poly.pdbx_strand_id
1 'polypeptide(L)' 'MEDRSERATLSTNVKKQKVELDIHAVTILNEVRDSIKSEGKSGITYSDAIRWLAVKAGIREGTM' A
#
# COMPACT_ATOMS: atom_id res chain seq x y z
N MET A 1 14.85 -13.33 34.42
CA MET A 1 14.28 -11.98 34.20
C MET A 1 14.46 -11.61 32.72
N GLU A 2 14.12 -12.52 31.79
CA GLU A 2 14.54 -12.47 30.38
C GLU A 2 13.37 -12.22 29.40
N ASP A 3 12.13 -12.49 29.81
CA ASP A 3 10.95 -12.50 28.92
C ASP A 3 10.54 -11.10 28.39
N ARG A 4 10.78 -10.02 29.17
CA ARG A 4 10.31 -8.67 28.78
C ARG A 4 11.13 -8.01 27.67
N SER A 5 12.42 -8.30 27.57
CA SER A 5 13.30 -7.67 26.56
C SER A 5 13.12 -8.28 25.17
N GLU A 6 13.00 -9.59 25.04
CA GLU A 6 12.77 -10.25 23.75
C GLU A 6 11.42 -9.84 23.16
N ARG A 7 10.38 -9.79 24.00
CA ARG A 7 9.03 -9.39 23.59
C ARG A 7 8.96 -7.93 23.14
N ALA A 8 9.69 -7.03 23.80
CA ALA A 8 9.81 -5.63 23.38
C ALA A 8 10.54 -5.49 22.03
N THR A 9 11.58 -6.29 21.81
CA THR A 9 12.40 -6.29 20.58
C THR A 9 11.63 -6.86 19.39
N LEU A 10 10.85 -7.92 19.59
CA LEU A 10 9.96 -8.46 18.56
C LEU A 10 8.86 -7.45 18.19
N SER A 11 8.28 -6.75 19.18
CA SER A 11 7.24 -5.74 18.96
C SER A 11 7.75 -4.54 18.16
N THR A 12 8.97 -4.05 18.42
CA THR A 12 9.57 -2.95 17.65
C THR A 12 9.96 -3.36 16.24
N ASN A 13 10.43 -4.58 16.02
CA ASN A 13 10.72 -5.10 14.68
C ASN A 13 9.44 -5.26 13.84
N VAL A 14 8.35 -5.76 14.42
CA VAL A 14 7.04 -5.83 13.74
C VAL A 14 6.53 -4.44 13.37
N LYS A 15 6.68 -3.44 14.27
CA LYS A 15 6.32 -2.05 13.97
C LYS A 15 7.15 -1.46 12.83
N LYS A 16 8.47 -1.69 12.82
CA LYS A 16 9.35 -1.24 11.73
C LYS A 16 8.96 -1.88 10.40
N GLN A 17 8.77 -3.19 10.37
CA GLN A 17 8.33 -3.91 9.17
C GLN A 17 6.97 -3.40 8.65
N LYS A 18 6.02 -3.11 9.55
CA LYS A 18 4.74 -2.51 9.17
C LYS A 18 4.92 -1.13 8.54
N VAL A 19 5.72 -0.25 9.15
CA VAL A 19 6.00 1.08 8.61
C VAL A 19 6.71 1.01 7.25
N GLU A 20 7.65 0.09 7.07
CA GLU A 20 8.33 -0.14 5.79
C GLU A 20 7.38 -0.68 4.70
N LEU A 21 6.47 -1.59 5.05
CA LEU A 21 5.43 -2.07 4.14
C LEU A 21 4.45 -0.94 3.77
N ASP A 22 4.10 -0.08 4.74
CA ASP A 22 3.24 1.08 4.52
C ASP A 22 3.92 2.09 3.56
N ILE A 23 5.24 2.31 3.67
CA ILE A 23 5.99 3.19 2.76
C ILE A 23 6.00 2.62 1.33
N HIS A 24 6.30 1.33 1.15
CA HIS A 24 6.31 0.72 -0.18
C HIS A 24 4.93 0.74 -0.84
N ALA A 25 3.86 0.48 -0.08
CA ALA A 25 2.50 0.56 -0.58
C ALA A 25 2.16 1.99 -1.05
N VAL A 26 2.57 3.01 -0.29
CA VAL A 26 2.37 4.42 -0.68
C VAL A 26 3.16 4.77 -1.95
N THR A 27 4.39 4.29 -2.10
CA THR A 27 5.19 4.51 -3.32
C THR A 27 4.49 3.92 -4.55
N ILE A 28 4.07 2.65 -4.48
CA ILE A 28 3.35 1.98 -5.58
C ILE A 28 2.08 2.74 -5.95
N LEU A 29 1.30 3.17 -4.96
CA LEU A 29 0.07 3.93 -5.20
C LEU A 29 0.33 5.29 -5.83
N ASN A 30 1.44 5.96 -5.50
CA ASN A 30 1.84 7.21 -6.12
C ASN A 30 2.25 7.00 -7.60
N GLU A 31 3.04 5.98 -7.90
CA GLU A 31 3.46 5.63 -9.26
C GLU A 31 2.27 5.31 -10.17
N VAL A 32 1.30 4.54 -9.63
CA VAL A 32 0.06 4.23 -10.34
C VAL A 32 -0.76 5.50 -10.57
N ARG A 33 -0.92 6.34 -9.55
CA ARG A 33 -1.66 7.60 -9.68
C ARG A 33 -1.04 8.49 -10.77
N ASP A 34 0.29 8.58 -10.82
CA ASP A 34 0.96 9.41 -11.82
C ASP A 34 0.88 8.80 -13.22
N SER A 35 0.88 7.47 -13.34
CA SER A 35 0.56 6.77 -14.60
C SER A 35 -0.86 7.10 -15.08
N ILE A 36 -1.85 7.07 -14.19
CA ILE A 36 -3.25 7.41 -14.53
C ILE A 36 -3.38 8.90 -14.92
N LYS A 37 -2.66 9.80 -14.24
CA LYS A 37 -2.62 11.22 -14.62
C LYS A 37 -2.05 11.43 -16.02
N SER A 38 -1.04 10.65 -16.41
CA SER A 38 -0.44 10.72 -17.75
C SER A 38 -1.41 10.32 -18.87
N GLU A 39 -2.47 9.56 -18.55
CA GLU A 39 -3.59 9.26 -19.46
C GLU A 39 -4.59 10.45 -19.61
N GLY A 40 -4.30 11.62 -19.02
CA GLY A 40 -5.13 12.82 -19.11
C GLY A 40 -6.22 12.95 -18.05
N LYS A 41 -6.23 12.09 -17.04
CA LYS A 41 -7.22 12.13 -15.94
C LYS A 41 -6.67 12.93 -14.75
N SER A 42 -7.22 14.11 -14.49
CA SER A 42 -6.89 14.92 -13.31
C SER A 42 -7.82 14.57 -12.13
N GLY A 43 -7.38 14.81 -10.89
CA GLY A 43 -8.21 14.58 -9.69
C GLY A 43 -8.31 13.13 -9.20
N ILE A 44 -7.36 12.26 -9.56
CA ILE A 44 -7.33 10.83 -9.19
C ILE A 44 -7.04 10.65 -7.69
N THR A 45 -7.92 9.93 -7.00
CA THR A 45 -7.74 9.52 -5.60
C THR A 45 -6.98 8.19 -5.48
N TYR A 46 -6.54 7.82 -4.27
CA TYR A 46 -5.95 6.49 -4.05
C TYR A 46 -6.94 5.35 -4.31
N SER A 47 -8.24 5.55 -4.05
CA SER A 47 -9.27 4.56 -4.37
C SER A 47 -9.37 4.31 -5.88
N ASP A 48 -9.17 5.34 -6.70
CA ASP A 48 -9.15 5.20 -8.16
C ASP A 48 -7.91 4.43 -8.63
N ALA A 49 -6.76 4.65 -7.99
CA ALA A 49 -5.54 3.88 -8.24
C ALA A 49 -5.72 2.39 -7.89
N ILE A 50 -6.38 2.08 -6.77
CA ILE A 50 -6.68 0.70 -6.36
C ILE A 50 -7.65 0.05 -7.35
N ARG A 51 -8.73 0.73 -7.76
CA ARG A 51 -9.66 0.20 -8.77
C ARG A 51 -8.96 -0.06 -10.11
N TRP A 52 -8.09 0.86 -10.54
CA TRP A 52 -7.33 0.69 -11.76
C TRP A 52 -6.40 -0.54 -11.70
N LEU A 53 -5.70 -0.74 -10.58
CA LEU A 53 -4.87 -1.93 -10.36
C LEU A 53 -5.69 -3.22 -10.39
N ALA A 54 -6.85 -3.23 -9.72
CA ALA A 54 -7.74 -4.38 -9.69
C ALA A 54 -8.24 -4.75 -11.09
N VAL A 55 -8.65 -3.75 -11.90
CA VAL A 55 -9.05 -3.97 -13.30
C VAL A 55 -7.89 -4.51 -14.13
N LYS A 56 -6.68 -3.96 -13.98
CA LYS A 56 -5.47 -4.47 -14.68
C LYS A 56 -5.11 -5.90 -14.28
N ALA A 57 -5.39 -6.28 -13.03
CA ALA A 57 -5.22 -7.64 -12.51
C ALA A 57 -6.38 -8.59 -12.91
N GLY A 58 -7.39 -8.11 -13.63
CA GLY A 58 -8.56 -8.90 -14.04
C GLY A 58 -9.58 -9.16 -12.93
N ILE A 59 -9.50 -8.44 -11.81
CA ILE A 59 -10.49 -8.51 -10.73
C ILE A 59 -11.75 -7.76 -11.17
N ARG A 60 -12.89 -8.45 -11.15
CA ARG A 60 -14.19 -7.84 -11.50
C ARG A 60 -14.63 -6.88 -10.41
N GLU A 61 -15.19 -5.74 -10.79
CA GLU A 61 -15.65 -4.68 -9.89
C GLU A 61 -16.59 -5.15 -8.76
N GLY A 62 -17.42 -6.19 -9.00
CA GLY A 62 -18.28 -6.77 -7.96
C GLY A 62 -17.56 -7.57 -6.86
N THR A 63 -16.23 -7.67 -6.93
CA THR A 63 -15.37 -8.40 -5.98
C THR A 63 -14.50 -7.47 -5.13
N MET A 64 -14.55 -6.15 -5.40
CA MET A 64 -13.80 -5.12 -4.69
C MET A 64 -14.59 -4.55 -3.51
#